data_AF-A0A841JC57-F1
#
_entry.id   AF-A0A841JC57-F1
#
_cell.length_a   1.000
_cell.length_b   1.000
_cell.length_c   1.000
_cell.angle_alpha   90.00
_cell.angle_beta   90.00
_cell.angle_gamma   90.00
#
_symmetry.space_group_name_H-M   'P 1'
#
loop_
_entity.id
_entity.type
_entity.pdbx_description
1 polymer ?
#
loop_
_entity_poly.entity_id
_entity_poly.type
_entity_poly.pdbx_seq_one_letter_code
_entity_poly.pdbx_strand_id
1 'polypeptide(L)'
;MPQFVSKLQHNTYEKGEFSDKQPRNLDETIDLIKNFPWDIERPLTDIQLTGPSVTIQDNELNYLKLGLYFGGKFCVYYLDKDNHLYEYHVPDLDSVSKLIADFFVSNLDLKLFEKHFFNVGNRAHFITQSFVYTLSMWKFVILIALFFIYLFLISLSVFTTKFNDGSLFVTGLMLLLSGSFLIYTLFVYFKNRHLYLQISKGNGQFSFGLDEQHIVTYNKSDIKQILYYAGKGNSSRNLTGEVTVYFKDGSDIKIPNLLISVVDLLAKFKDHTDNYTVPVNFITQNIFQ
;
A
#
# COMPACT_ATOMS: atom_id res chain seq x y z
N MET A 1 31.92 -10.57 -8.68
CA MET A 1 31.56 -9.19 -9.06
C MET A 1 30.34 -8.79 -8.23
N PRO A 2 30.23 -7.54 -7.78
CA PRO A 2 29.03 -7.07 -7.08
C PRO A 2 27.79 -7.27 -7.95
N GLN A 3 26.68 -7.68 -7.33
CA GLN A 3 25.43 -8.00 -8.03
C GLN A 3 24.47 -6.84 -7.81
N PHE A 4 24.20 -6.07 -8.85
CA PHE A 4 23.24 -4.96 -8.78
C PHE A 4 21.89 -5.43 -9.29
N VAL A 5 20.81 -5.06 -8.60
CA VAL A 5 19.45 -5.35 -9.03
C VAL A 5 18.79 -4.07 -9.46
N SER A 6 18.40 -3.98 -10.73
CA SER A 6 17.65 -2.84 -11.24
C SER A 6 16.19 -3.21 -11.48
N LYS A 7 15.32 -2.20 -11.38
CA LYS A 7 13.87 -2.34 -11.50
C LYS A 7 13.23 -1.03 -11.94
N LEU A 8 12.06 -1.15 -12.55
CA LEU A 8 11.34 -0.04 -13.18
C LEU A 8 10.09 0.31 -12.38
N GLN A 9 9.74 1.58 -12.34
CA GLN A 9 8.47 2.07 -11.82
C GLN A 9 7.85 2.99 -12.87
N HIS A 10 6.59 2.77 -13.22
CA HIS A 10 5.84 3.60 -14.17
C HIS A 10 4.94 4.59 -13.44
N ASN A 11 4.38 5.59 -14.13
CA ASN A 11 3.52 6.58 -13.47
C ASN A 11 2.20 5.98 -12.95
N THR A 12 1.71 4.92 -13.59
CA THR A 12 0.51 4.21 -13.14
C THR A 12 0.74 3.38 -11.89
N TYR A 13 1.99 3.20 -11.47
CA TYR A 13 2.36 2.34 -10.35
C TYR A 13 2.23 3.09 -9.03
N GLU A 14 1.98 2.34 -7.97
CA GLU A 14 1.94 2.91 -6.63
C GLU A 14 3.29 2.77 -5.88
N LYS A 15 3.35 3.35 -4.68
CA LYS A 15 4.55 3.30 -3.85
C LYS A 15 4.96 1.86 -3.55
N GLY A 16 6.18 1.49 -3.96
CA GLY A 16 6.72 0.14 -3.75
C GLY A 16 6.38 -0.86 -4.85
N GLU A 17 5.67 -0.43 -5.90
CA GLU A 17 5.37 -1.26 -7.07
C GLU A 17 6.45 -1.08 -8.12
N PHE A 18 7.03 -2.21 -8.56
CA PHE A 18 8.10 -2.22 -9.56
C PHE A 18 7.96 -3.42 -10.50
N SER A 19 8.34 -3.22 -11.76
CA SER A 19 8.43 -4.25 -12.78
C SER A 19 9.89 -4.49 -13.19
N ASP A 20 10.10 -5.54 -13.98
CA ASP A 20 11.40 -5.88 -14.59
C ASP A 20 12.57 -5.90 -13.59
N LYS A 21 12.32 -6.47 -12.41
CA LYS A 21 13.31 -6.62 -11.34
C LYS A 21 14.23 -7.78 -11.67
N GLN A 22 15.48 -7.48 -12.00
CA GLN A 22 16.49 -8.50 -12.27
C GLN A 22 17.91 -7.99 -12.01
N PRO A 23 18.86 -8.91 -11.76
CA PRO A 23 20.27 -8.56 -11.71
C PRO A 23 20.72 -7.98 -13.06
N ARG A 24 21.45 -6.87 -13.04
CA ARG A 24 22.05 -6.27 -14.23
C ARG A 24 23.47 -5.78 -13.97
N ASN A 25 24.30 -5.80 -15.00
CA ASN A 25 25.61 -5.14 -14.99
C ASN A 25 25.48 -3.63 -15.33
N LEU A 26 26.61 -2.92 -15.39
CA LEU A 26 26.63 -1.48 -15.65
C LEU A 26 26.04 -1.14 -17.02
N ASP A 27 26.51 -1.81 -18.08
CA ASP A 27 26.09 -1.54 -19.46
C ASP A 27 24.60 -1.83 -19.64
N GLU A 28 24.14 -2.98 -19.14
CA GLU A 28 22.71 -3.36 -19.13
C GLU A 28 21.84 -2.34 -18.37
N THR A 29 22.36 -1.77 -17.29
CA THR A 29 21.63 -0.76 -16.50
C THR A 29 21.59 0.59 -17.20
N ILE A 30 22.67 1.00 -17.87
CA ILE A 30 22.70 2.20 -18.71
C ILE A 30 21.73 2.05 -19.88
N ASP A 31 21.71 0.90 -20.53
CA ASP A 31 20.79 0.60 -21.64
C ASP A 31 19.33 0.59 -21.17
N LEU A 32 19.05 0.00 -20.00
CA LEU A 32 17.72 0.05 -19.38
C LEU A 32 17.25 1.49 -19.20
N ILE A 33 18.14 2.38 -18.72
CA ILE A 33 17.82 3.78 -18.47
C ILE A 33 17.61 4.55 -19.77
N LYS A 34 18.44 4.32 -20.79
CA LYS A 34 18.29 4.98 -22.09
C LYS A 34 17.01 4.55 -22.81
N ASN A 35 16.61 3.29 -22.65
CA ASN A 35 15.42 2.73 -23.29
C ASN A 35 14.14 2.93 -22.48
N PHE A 36 14.23 3.42 -21.24
CA PHE A 36 13.05 3.74 -20.45
C PHE A 36 12.26 4.89 -21.11
N PRO A 37 10.92 4.81 -21.21
CA PRO A 37 10.11 5.74 -22.00
C PRO A 37 9.89 7.10 -21.29
N TRP A 38 10.97 7.80 -20.96
CA TRP A 38 10.95 9.06 -20.20
C TRP A 38 9.97 10.09 -20.77
N ASP A 39 9.92 10.23 -22.09
CA ASP A 39 9.11 11.25 -22.75
C ASP A 39 7.60 10.95 -22.70
N ILE A 40 7.22 9.68 -22.70
CA ILE A 40 5.80 9.26 -22.55
C ILE A 40 5.35 9.44 -21.10
N GLU A 41 6.23 9.16 -20.16
CA GLU A 41 5.96 9.21 -18.72
C GLU A 41 5.92 10.66 -18.18
N ARG A 42 6.70 11.57 -18.78
CA ARG A 42 6.88 12.96 -18.31
C ARG A 42 5.60 13.80 -18.20
N PRO A 43 4.68 13.85 -19.18
CA PRO A 43 3.45 14.66 -19.08
C PRO A 43 2.49 14.17 -17.99
N LEU A 44 2.60 12.90 -17.61
CA LEU A 44 1.67 12.24 -16.69
C LEU A 44 2.14 12.29 -15.23
N THR A 45 3.35 12.81 -14.98
CA THR A 45 4.07 12.67 -13.71
C THR A 45 4.02 13.94 -12.86
N ASP A 46 3.60 13.78 -11.60
CA ASP A 46 3.96 14.72 -10.54
C ASP A 46 5.37 14.40 -10.04
N ILE A 47 6.23 15.41 -9.89
CA ILE A 47 7.61 15.21 -9.43
C ILE A 47 7.60 14.81 -7.97
N GLN A 48 7.76 13.51 -7.73
CA GLN A 48 7.68 12.88 -6.41
C GLN A 48 8.64 11.68 -6.35
N LEU A 49 9.02 11.28 -5.14
CA LEU A 49 9.77 10.05 -4.88
C LEU A 49 9.07 8.78 -5.42
N THR A 50 7.75 8.80 -5.54
CA THR A 50 6.96 7.77 -6.24
C THR A 50 6.56 8.32 -7.60
N GLY A 51 7.18 7.81 -8.66
CA GLY A 51 6.88 8.19 -10.03
C GLY A 51 7.74 7.39 -11.00
N PRO A 52 7.68 7.71 -12.30
CA PRO A 52 8.48 7.08 -13.34
C PRO A 52 9.97 7.12 -13.00
N SER A 53 10.53 5.93 -12.83
CA SER A 53 11.90 5.83 -12.35
C SER A 53 12.54 4.48 -12.63
N VAL A 54 13.88 4.52 -12.65
CA VAL A 54 14.73 3.34 -12.61
C VAL A 54 15.42 3.31 -11.25
N THR A 55 15.25 2.22 -10.51
CA THR A 55 15.91 2.03 -9.20
C THR A 55 16.95 0.92 -9.32
N ILE A 56 18.13 1.16 -8.78
CA ILE A 56 19.27 0.24 -8.72
C ILE A 56 19.55 -0.02 -7.25
N GLN A 57 19.73 -1.27 -6.89
CA GLN A 57 20.07 -1.72 -5.54
C GLN A 57 21.42 -2.42 -5.57
N ASP A 58 22.29 -2.09 -4.60
CA ASP A 58 23.55 -2.79 -4.38
C ASP A 58 23.42 -3.95 -3.36
N ASN A 59 24.54 -4.62 -3.10
CA ASN A 59 24.61 -5.72 -2.13
C ASN A 59 24.49 -5.27 -0.67
N GLU A 60 24.72 -3.99 -0.37
CA GLU A 60 24.69 -3.42 0.98
C GLU A 60 23.34 -2.81 1.35
N LEU A 61 22.33 -2.99 0.50
CA LEU A 61 20.99 -2.39 0.62
C LEU A 61 21.02 -0.86 0.54
N ASN A 62 21.98 -0.29 -0.19
CA ASN A 62 21.89 1.07 -0.68
C ASN A 62 21.15 1.08 -2.03
N TYR A 63 20.49 2.19 -2.31
CA TYR A 63 19.69 2.36 -3.52
C TYR A 63 20.06 3.64 -4.23
N LEU A 64 20.16 3.56 -5.55
CA LEU A 64 20.21 4.71 -6.44
C LEU A 64 18.93 4.71 -7.28
N LYS A 65 18.15 5.77 -7.21
CA LYS A 65 16.88 5.90 -7.93
C LYS A 65 16.92 7.13 -8.82
N LEU A 66 16.74 6.91 -10.11
CA LEU A 66 16.62 7.95 -11.12
C LEU A 66 15.16 8.22 -11.40
N GLY A 67 14.71 9.46 -11.23
CA GLY A 67 13.36 9.92 -11.59
C GLY A 67 13.37 11.17 -12.46
N LEU A 68 12.20 11.54 -12.94
CA LEU A 68 12.00 12.77 -13.70
C LEU A 68 11.99 14.01 -12.80
N TYR A 69 12.51 15.13 -13.32
CA TYR A 69 12.48 16.44 -12.67
C TYR A 69 12.01 17.55 -13.64
N PHE A 70 11.78 18.75 -13.09
CA PHE A 70 11.23 19.88 -13.84
C PHE A 70 12.15 20.31 -14.98
N GLY A 71 11.56 20.77 -16.09
CA GLY A 71 12.28 21.42 -17.18
C GLY A 71 13.19 20.48 -17.99
N GLY A 72 12.76 19.23 -18.20
CA GLY A 72 13.53 18.25 -18.98
C GLY A 72 14.61 17.50 -18.19
N LYS A 73 14.87 17.93 -16.95
CA LYS A 73 15.94 17.41 -16.08
C LYS A 73 15.54 16.08 -15.44
N PHE A 74 16.50 15.50 -14.73
CA PHE A 74 16.34 14.31 -13.91
C PHE A 74 16.73 14.58 -12.46
N CYS A 75 16.21 13.76 -11.57
CA CYS A 75 16.57 13.75 -10.17
C CYS A 75 17.11 12.37 -9.80
N VAL A 76 18.27 12.34 -9.16
CA VAL A 76 18.90 11.12 -8.66
C VAL A 76 18.79 11.13 -7.15
N TYR A 77 18.13 10.12 -6.61
CA TYR A 77 18.01 9.88 -5.20
C TYR A 77 18.96 8.77 -4.78
N TYR A 78 19.74 9.02 -3.73
CA TYR A 78 20.52 7.99 -3.07
C TYR A 78 19.91 7.71 -1.69
N LEU A 79 19.61 6.45 -1.40
CA LEU A 79 19.13 6.00 -0.10
C LEU A 79 20.16 5.03 0.48
N ASP A 80 20.77 5.40 1.60
CA ASP A 80 21.69 4.50 2.28
C ASP A 80 20.94 3.42 3.09
N LYS A 81 21.68 2.40 3.52
CA LYS A 81 21.18 1.33 4.39
C LYS A 81 20.58 1.85 5.70
N ASP A 82 21.00 3.00 6.18
CA ASP A 82 20.54 3.65 7.42
C ASP A 82 19.30 4.53 7.19
N ASN A 83 18.71 4.48 5.99
CA ASN A 83 17.50 5.19 5.57
C ASN A 83 17.66 6.73 5.49
N HIS A 84 18.90 7.22 5.31
CA HIS A 84 19.14 8.61 4.94
C HIS A 84 18.93 8.81 3.45
N LEU A 85 18.08 9.77 3.11
CA LEU A 85 17.82 10.15 1.73
C LEU A 85 18.69 11.34 1.32
N TYR A 86 19.26 11.22 0.13
CA TYR A 86 20.11 12.18 -0.53
C TYR A 86 19.53 12.45 -1.92
N GLU A 87 19.54 13.71 -2.36
CA GLU A 87 18.94 14.12 -3.63
C GLU A 87 19.92 14.96 -4.45
N TYR A 88 20.00 14.70 -5.76
CA TYR A 88 20.81 15.49 -6.67
C TYR A 88 20.12 15.68 -8.03
N HIS A 89 20.08 16.91 -8.52
CA HIS A 89 19.45 17.25 -9.79
C HIS A 89 20.48 17.28 -10.91
N VAL A 90 20.17 16.61 -12.01
CA VAL A 90 21.07 16.50 -13.17
C VAL A 90 20.36 16.89 -14.46
N PRO A 91 21.05 17.57 -15.38
CA PRO A 91 20.41 18.14 -16.57
C PRO A 91 20.05 17.09 -17.63
N ASP A 92 20.83 16.02 -17.75
CA ASP A 92 20.76 15.07 -18.87
C ASP A 92 21.11 13.63 -18.45
N LEU A 93 20.79 12.67 -19.32
CA LEU A 93 21.04 11.24 -19.10
C LEU A 93 22.52 10.85 -19.15
N ASP A 94 23.38 11.63 -19.80
CA ASP A 94 24.82 11.36 -19.85
C ASP A 94 25.46 11.61 -18.47
N SER A 95 25.03 12.68 -17.80
CA SER A 95 25.39 13.02 -16.42
C SER A 95 24.89 11.96 -15.44
N VAL A 96 23.66 11.47 -15.64
CA VAL A 96 23.11 10.33 -14.88
C VAL A 96 23.96 9.08 -15.05
N SER A 97 24.36 8.76 -16.29
CA SER A 97 25.16 7.57 -16.60
C SER A 97 26.50 7.57 -15.86
N LYS A 98 27.12 8.74 -15.69
CA LYS A 98 28.35 8.90 -14.88
C LYS A 98 28.11 8.57 -13.40
N LEU A 99 27.05 9.11 -12.80
CA LEU A 99 26.70 8.82 -11.40
C LEU A 99 26.41 7.34 -11.16
N ILE A 100 25.82 6.66 -12.15
CA ILE A 100 25.59 5.21 -12.07
C ILE A 100 26.90 4.46 -12.16
N ALA A 101 27.80 4.82 -13.07
CA ALA A 101 29.13 4.23 -13.14
C ALA A 101 29.87 4.39 -11.80
N ASP A 102 29.83 5.58 -11.20
CA ASP A 102 30.42 5.87 -9.89
C ASP A 102 29.79 5.02 -8.78
N PHE A 103 28.47 4.81 -8.81
CA PHE A 103 27.78 3.94 -7.88
C PHE A 103 28.20 2.46 -8.01
N PHE A 104 28.40 1.97 -9.24
CA PHE A 104 28.84 0.59 -9.51
C PHE A 104 30.26 0.29 -9.00
N VAL A 105 31.12 1.31 -8.92
CA VAL A 105 32.49 1.19 -8.40
C VAL A 105 32.63 1.73 -6.97
N SER A 106 31.51 2.01 -6.28
CA SER A 106 31.47 2.52 -4.90
C SER A 106 32.24 3.84 -4.69
N ASN A 107 32.25 4.71 -5.71
CA ASN A 107 32.93 6.02 -5.71
C ASN A 107 31.95 7.20 -5.86
N LEU A 108 30.68 7.01 -5.46
CA LEU A 108 29.66 8.06 -5.57
C LEU A 108 29.99 9.24 -4.63
N ASP A 109 30.16 10.45 -5.19
CA ASP A 109 30.43 11.64 -4.39
C ASP A 109 29.14 12.20 -3.76
N LEU A 110 28.89 11.81 -2.52
CA LEU A 110 27.73 12.26 -1.75
C LEU A 110 27.74 13.75 -1.40
N LYS A 111 28.86 14.47 -1.60
CA LYS A 111 28.90 15.93 -1.35
C LYS A 111 28.08 16.72 -2.37
N LEU A 112 27.84 16.13 -3.55
CA LEU A 112 26.98 16.72 -4.57
C LEU A 112 25.50 16.63 -4.20
N PHE A 113 25.14 15.70 -3.31
CA PHE A 113 23.76 15.45 -2.95
C PHE A 113 23.32 16.28 -1.75
N GLU A 114 22.13 16.85 -1.83
CA GLU A 114 21.44 17.47 -0.71
C GLU A 114 20.87 16.39 0.20
N LYS A 115 21.30 16.36 1.46
CA LYS A 115 20.79 15.42 2.46
C LYS A 115 19.44 15.87 3.01
N HIS A 116 18.44 15.01 2.92
CA HIS A 116 17.15 15.23 3.54
C HIS A 116 17.23 14.95 5.06
N PHE A 117 16.77 15.90 5.86
CA PHE A 117 16.77 15.78 7.33
C PHE A 117 15.61 14.92 7.85
N PHE A 118 14.48 14.92 7.15
CA PHE A 118 13.30 14.14 7.54
C PHE A 118 13.30 12.78 6.84
N ASN A 119 13.68 11.73 7.57
CA ASN A 119 13.87 10.38 7.02
C ASN A 119 12.73 9.41 7.37
N VAL A 120 11.48 9.86 7.28
CA VAL A 120 10.32 9.02 7.64
C VAL A 120 9.71 8.40 6.38
N GLY A 121 9.76 7.07 6.27
CA GLY A 121 9.05 6.32 5.23
C GLY A 121 9.74 6.23 3.85
N ASN A 122 10.98 6.72 3.72
CA ASN A 122 11.73 6.74 2.45
C ASN A 122 11.86 5.36 1.81
N ARG A 123 12.25 4.33 2.57
CA ARG A 123 12.39 2.94 2.09
C ARG A 123 11.22 2.43 1.25
N ALA A 124 9.99 2.82 1.56
CA ALA A 124 8.82 2.36 0.82
C ALA A 124 8.82 2.83 -0.66
N HIS A 125 9.54 3.89 -0.99
CA HIS A 125 9.70 4.40 -2.35
C HIS A 125 10.78 3.66 -3.16
N PHE A 126 11.61 2.84 -2.52
CA PHE A 126 12.75 2.15 -3.14
C PHE A 126 12.62 0.65 -3.07
N ILE A 127 11.89 0.10 -2.09
CA ILE A 127 11.77 -1.34 -1.86
C ILE A 127 10.48 -1.88 -2.47
N THR A 128 10.56 -3.03 -3.12
CA THR A 128 9.40 -3.70 -3.70
C THR A 128 8.48 -4.22 -2.58
N GLN A 129 7.21 -3.86 -2.62
CA GLN A 129 6.19 -4.33 -1.69
C GLN A 129 5.44 -5.54 -2.29
N SER A 130 4.90 -6.39 -1.41
CA SER A 130 4.16 -7.58 -1.83
C SER A 130 2.71 -7.27 -2.25
N PHE A 131 2.16 -6.14 -1.79
CA PHE A 131 0.75 -5.76 -1.95
C PHE A 131 -0.24 -6.86 -1.53
N VAL A 132 0.18 -7.66 -0.55
CA VAL A 132 -0.62 -8.71 0.06
C VAL A 132 -1.37 -8.14 1.26
N TYR A 133 -2.67 -8.28 1.23
CA TYR A 133 -3.61 -7.87 2.26
C TYR A 133 -4.17 -9.12 2.92
N THR A 134 -3.83 -9.30 4.19
CA THR A 134 -4.33 -10.37 5.06
C THR A 134 -4.73 -9.80 6.42
N LEU A 135 -5.58 -10.52 7.15
CA LEU A 135 -5.96 -10.10 8.49
C LEU A 135 -4.82 -10.35 9.47
N SER A 136 -4.25 -9.27 10.01
CA SER A 136 -3.20 -9.36 11.02
C SER A 136 -3.78 -9.74 12.38
N MET A 137 -3.37 -10.90 12.90
CA MET A 137 -3.71 -11.36 14.25
C MET A 137 -3.32 -10.34 15.34
N TRP A 138 -2.20 -9.61 15.14
CA TRP A 138 -1.70 -8.66 16.13
C TRP A 138 -2.66 -7.51 16.42
N LYS A 139 -3.38 -7.03 15.40
CA LYS A 139 -4.41 -5.98 15.60
C LYS A 139 -5.51 -6.45 16.55
N PHE A 140 -5.87 -7.73 16.47
CA PHE A 140 -6.86 -8.33 17.37
C PHE A 140 -6.31 -8.58 18.77
N VAL A 141 -5.06 -9.05 18.88
CA VAL A 141 -4.40 -9.19 20.19
C VAL A 141 -4.33 -7.85 20.92
N ILE A 142 -3.98 -6.78 20.23
CA ILE A 142 -3.96 -5.42 20.80
C ILE A 142 -5.37 -5.00 21.24
N LEU A 143 -6.39 -5.24 20.41
CA LEU A 143 -7.79 -4.92 20.76
C LEU A 143 -8.24 -5.66 22.04
N ILE A 144 -7.92 -6.96 22.15
CA ILE A 144 -8.22 -7.77 23.34
C ILE A 144 -7.46 -7.23 24.56
N ALA A 145 -6.18 -6.90 24.41
CA ALA A 145 -5.38 -6.33 25.49
C ALA A 145 -5.96 -4.99 25.98
N LEU A 146 -6.35 -4.10 25.06
CA LEU A 146 -7.01 -2.84 25.38
C LEU A 146 -8.35 -3.05 26.09
N PHE A 147 -9.12 -4.07 25.70
CA PHE A 147 -10.35 -4.44 26.39
C PHE A 147 -10.08 -4.89 27.83
N PHE A 148 -9.06 -5.72 28.08
CA PHE A 148 -8.70 -6.11 29.45
C PHE A 148 -8.22 -4.92 30.29
N ILE A 149 -7.48 -3.99 29.71
CA ILE A 149 -7.10 -2.74 30.38
C ILE A 149 -8.36 -1.94 30.74
N TYR A 150 -9.30 -1.82 29.81
CA TYR A 150 -10.57 -1.14 30.07
C TYR A 150 -11.38 -1.80 31.19
N LEU A 151 -11.48 -3.13 31.19
CA LEU A 151 -12.11 -3.90 32.28
C LEU A 151 -11.43 -3.64 33.63
N PHE A 152 -10.10 -3.62 33.64
CA PHE A 152 -9.32 -3.33 34.84
C PHE A 152 -9.63 -1.93 35.38
N LEU A 153 -9.63 -0.91 34.52
CA LEU A 153 -9.96 0.48 34.90
C LEU A 153 -11.38 0.61 35.44
N ILE A 154 -12.35 -0.07 34.83
CA ILE A 154 -13.73 -0.11 35.35
C ILE A 154 -13.76 -0.75 36.73
N SER A 155 -13.11 -1.90 36.91
CA SER A 155 -13.11 -2.59 38.21
C SER A 155 -12.51 -1.74 39.32
N LEU A 156 -11.44 -0.98 39.02
CA LEU A 156 -10.82 -0.04 39.94
C LEU A 156 -11.77 1.12 40.29
N SER A 157 -12.50 1.65 39.29
CA SER A 157 -13.48 2.71 39.52
C SER A 157 -14.60 2.27 40.47
N VAL A 158 -15.13 1.06 40.29
CA VAL A 158 -16.19 0.49 41.14
C VAL A 158 -15.69 0.27 42.58
N PHE A 159 -14.44 -0.16 42.75
CA PHE A 159 -13.85 -0.35 44.08
C PHE A 159 -13.69 0.97 44.85
N THR A 160 -13.47 2.09 44.14
CA THR A 160 -13.26 3.41 44.74
C THR A 160 -14.56 4.17 45.02
N THR A 161 -15.60 3.97 44.19
CA THR A 161 -16.94 4.52 44.43
C THR A 161 -17.70 3.58 45.35
N LYS A 162 -17.78 3.88 46.66
CA LYS A 162 -18.55 3.11 47.65
C LYS A 162 -19.85 2.54 47.04
N PHE A 163 -19.99 1.22 47.09
CA PHE A 163 -21.05 0.46 46.42
C PHE A 163 -22.43 1.08 46.63
N ASN A 164 -23.05 1.56 45.55
CA ASN A 164 -24.46 1.90 45.49
C ASN A 164 -25.10 1.03 44.39
N ASP A 165 -26.32 0.57 44.58
CA ASP A 165 -27.00 -0.38 43.68
C ASP A 165 -27.07 0.15 42.23
N GLY A 166 -27.19 1.47 42.06
CA GLY A 166 -27.20 2.12 40.74
C GLY A 166 -25.87 2.02 39.98
N SER A 167 -24.71 2.10 40.67
CA SER A 167 -23.41 2.01 40.00
C SER A 167 -23.12 0.59 39.53
N LEU A 168 -23.50 -0.42 40.32
CA LEU A 168 -23.39 -1.83 39.94
C LEU A 168 -24.19 -2.16 38.67
N PHE A 169 -25.42 -1.63 38.55
CA PHE A 169 -26.24 -1.85 37.37
C PHE A 169 -25.60 -1.24 36.10
N VAL A 170 -25.15 0.02 36.16
CA VAL A 170 -24.52 0.69 35.02
C VAL A 170 -23.22 0.00 34.61
N THR A 171 -22.39 -0.40 35.58
CA THR A 171 -21.18 -1.18 35.32
C THR A 171 -21.52 -2.51 34.64
N GLY A 172 -22.49 -3.26 35.17
CA GLY A 172 -22.91 -4.53 34.58
C GLY A 172 -23.38 -4.39 33.14
N LEU A 173 -24.15 -3.34 32.82
CA LEU A 173 -24.60 -3.06 31.46
C LEU A 173 -23.43 -2.73 30.52
N MET A 174 -22.47 -1.91 30.96
CA MET A 174 -21.27 -1.59 30.16
C MET A 174 -20.40 -2.83 29.90
N LEU A 175 -20.27 -3.72 30.89
CA LEU A 175 -19.57 -4.99 30.72
C LEU A 175 -20.26 -5.89 29.69
N LEU A 176 -21.58 -5.98 29.73
CA LEU A 176 -22.35 -6.79 28.77
C LEU A 176 -22.22 -6.25 27.35
N LEU A 177 -22.37 -4.94 27.16
CA LEU A 177 -22.25 -4.29 25.85
C LEU A 177 -20.85 -4.44 25.27
N SER A 178 -19.83 -4.15 26.09
CA SER A 178 -18.43 -4.23 25.66
C SER A 178 -17.98 -5.67 25.41
N GLY A 179 -18.41 -6.63 26.24
CA GLY A 179 -18.19 -8.05 26.02
C GLY A 179 -18.86 -8.57 24.75
N SER A 180 -20.10 -8.17 24.49
CA SER A 180 -20.83 -8.53 23.25
C SER A 180 -20.14 -7.99 22.01
N PHE A 181 -19.64 -6.75 22.07
CA PHE A 181 -18.85 -6.16 21.00
C PHE A 181 -17.55 -6.95 20.74
N LEU A 182 -16.84 -7.35 21.80
CA LEU A 182 -15.63 -8.16 21.66
C LEU A 182 -15.93 -9.53 21.04
N ILE A 183 -16.96 -10.22 21.49
CA ILE A 183 -17.39 -11.51 20.92
C ILE A 183 -17.71 -11.35 19.43
N TYR A 184 -18.45 -10.30 19.06
CA TYR A 184 -18.77 -10.01 17.67
C TYR A 184 -17.52 -9.76 16.81
N THR A 185 -16.56 -8.95 17.30
CA THR A 185 -15.32 -8.70 16.55
C THR A 185 -14.46 -9.96 16.39
N LEU A 186 -14.41 -10.83 17.42
CA LEU A 186 -13.76 -12.14 17.32
C LEU A 186 -14.44 -13.04 16.30
N PHE A 187 -15.77 -13.11 16.30
CA PHE A 187 -16.52 -13.89 15.33
C PHE A 187 -16.23 -13.42 13.89
N VAL A 188 -16.24 -12.10 13.66
CA VAL A 188 -15.89 -11.51 12.36
C VAL A 188 -14.45 -11.84 11.96
N TYR A 189 -13.49 -11.80 12.90
CA TYR A 189 -12.12 -12.21 12.62
C TYR A 189 -12.02 -13.67 12.21
N PHE A 190 -12.53 -14.60 13.03
CA PHE A 190 -12.39 -16.03 12.77
C PHE A 190 -13.06 -16.47 11.47
N LYS A 191 -14.17 -15.83 11.10
CA LYS A 191 -14.83 -16.05 9.81
C LYS A 191 -13.96 -15.64 8.61
N ASN A 192 -13.16 -14.58 8.75
CA ASN A 192 -12.44 -13.94 7.63
C ASN A 192 -10.91 -14.11 7.69
N ARG A 193 -10.36 -14.79 8.69
CA ARG A 193 -8.90 -14.85 8.97
C ARG A 193 -8.06 -15.45 7.84
N HIS A 194 -8.68 -16.27 6.99
CA HIS A 194 -8.01 -16.96 5.89
C HIS A 194 -8.12 -16.22 4.57
N LEU A 195 -8.89 -15.14 4.52
CA LEU A 195 -9.05 -14.38 3.30
C LEU A 195 -7.72 -13.80 2.84
N TYR A 196 -7.51 -13.87 1.53
CA TYR A 196 -6.30 -13.43 0.88
C TYR A 196 -6.65 -12.48 -0.26
N LEU A 197 -5.97 -11.34 -0.33
CA LEU A 197 -6.04 -10.41 -1.44
C LEU A 197 -4.65 -9.94 -1.79
N GLN A 198 -4.25 -10.07 -3.06
CA GLN A 198 -3.05 -9.45 -3.59
C GLN A 198 -3.43 -8.57 -4.76
N ILE A 199 -3.25 -7.26 -4.59
CA ILE A 199 -3.62 -6.28 -5.61
C ILE A 199 -2.73 -5.04 -5.50
N SER A 200 -2.08 -4.70 -6.60
CA SER A 200 -1.40 -3.41 -6.76
C SER A 200 -2.13 -2.56 -7.79
N LYS A 201 -1.76 -1.29 -7.94
CA LYS A 201 -2.42 -0.38 -8.88
C LYS A 201 -2.07 -0.67 -10.34
N GLY A 202 -0.77 -0.73 -10.66
CA GLY A 202 -0.29 -0.86 -12.03
C GLY A 202 -0.37 -2.26 -12.62
N ASN A 203 -0.45 -3.30 -11.78
CA ASN A 203 -0.61 -4.67 -12.26
C ASN A 203 -2.02 -4.88 -12.84
N GLY A 204 -2.08 -5.39 -14.08
CA GLY A 204 -3.33 -5.72 -14.76
C GLY A 204 -4.05 -6.93 -14.16
N GLN A 205 -3.41 -7.68 -13.27
CA GLN A 205 -3.96 -8.83 -12.57
C GLN A 205 -4.01 -8.62 -11.07
N PHE A 206 -4.94 -9.30 -10.42
CA PHE A 206 -5.03 -9.38 -8.97
C PHE A 206 -5.49 -10.78 -8.53
N SER A 207 -5.13 -11.18 -7.32
CA SER A 207 -5.46 -12.50 -6.79
C SER A 207 -6.35 -12.36 -5.56
N PHE A 208 -7.41 -13.16 -5.50
CA PHE A 208 -8.32 -13.21 -4.36
C PHE A 208 -8.67 -14.66 -4.04
N GLY A 209 -8.67 -15.00 -2.75
CA GLY A 209 -9.00 -16.32 -2.27
C GLY A 209 -9.72 -16.30 -0.93
N LEU A 210 -10.61 -17.27 -0.72
CA LEU A 210 -11.28 -17.48 0.57
C LEU A 210 -10.34 -18.12 1.60
N ASP A 211 -9.32 -18.80 1.11
CA ASP A 211 -8.22 -19.39 1.87
C ASP A 211 -6.96 -19.47 0.98
N GLU A 212 -5.84 -19.88 1.58
CA GLU A 212 -4.54 -20.01 0.89
C GLU A 212 -4.52 -21.09 -0.21
N GLN A 213 -5.49 -22.00 -0.23
CA GLN A 213 -5.56 -23.11 -1.19
C GLN A 213 -6.46 -22.77 -2.39
N HIS A 214 -7.41 -21.85 -2.23
CA HIS A 214 -8.37 -21.42 -3.23
C HIS A 214 -8.12 -19.98 -3.67
N ILE A 215 -6.88 -19.67 -4.07
CA ILE A 215 -6.52 -18.38 -4.64
C ILE A 215 -6.76 -18.40 -6.14
N VAL A 216 -7.61 -17.49 -6.62
CA VAL A 216 -7.90 -17.31 -8.05
C VAL A 216 -7.32 -15.96 -8.51
N THR A 217 -6.67 -15.96 -9.67
CA THR A 217 -6.16 -14.74 -10.32
C THR A 217 -7.15 -14.24 -11.35
N TYR A 218 -7.45 -12.94 -11.29
CA TYR A 218 -8.41 -12.24 -12.13
C TYR A 218 -7.69 -11.13 -12.91
N ASN A 219 -8.10 -10.89 -14.16
CA ASN A 219 -7.65 -9.70 -14.89
C ASN A 219 -8.57 -8.53 -14.60
N LYS A 220 -8.00 -7.35 -14.35
CA LYS A 220 -8.76 -6.11 -14.19
C LYS A 220 -9.54 -5.72 -15.44
N SER A 221 -9.03 -6.08 -16.62
CA SER A 221 -9.70 -5.87 -17.92
C SER A 221 -11.03 -6.62 -18.04
N ASP A 222 -11.23 -7.68 -17.25
CA ASP A 222 -12.41 -8.54 -17.31
C ASP A 222 -13.53 -8.03 -16.40
N ILE A 223 -13.26 -6.98 -15.62
CA ILE A 223 -14.24 -6.35 -14.74
C ILE A 223 -15.25 -5.58 -15.59
N LYS A 224 -16.54 -5.83 -15.31
CA LYS A 224 -17.67 -5.11 -15.89
C LYS A 224 -18.05 -3.89 -15.06
N GLN A 225 -18.16 -4.06 -13.75
CA GLN A 225 -18.52 -3.00 -12.81
C GLN A 225 -18.10 -3.34 -11.38
N ILE A 226 -17.95 -2.32 -10.56
CA ILE A 226 -17.71 -2.48 -9.12
C ILE A 226 -18.87 -1.82 -8.38
N LEU A 227 -19.54 -2.58 -7.52
CA LEU A 227 -20.59 -2.07 -6.64
C LEU A 227 -20.06 -1.95 -5.22
N TYR A 228 -20.26 -0.78 -4.64
CA TYR A 228 -19.99 -0.55 -3.22
C TYR A 228 -21.24 0.00 -2.54
N TYR A 229 -21.64 -0.68 -1.48
CA TYR A 229 -22.76 -0.27 -0.63
C TYR A 229 -22.24 0.62 0.49
N ALA A 230 -22.21 1.93 0.25
CA ALA A 230 -21.86 2.91 1.27
C ALA A 230 -23.03 3.07 2.25
N GLY A 231 -22.76 2.90 3.55
CA GLY A 231 -23.68 3.39 4.58
C GLY A 231 -23.80 4.92 4.47
N LYS A 232 -24.98 5.47 4.78
CA LYS A 232 -25.24 6.92 4.68
C LYS A 232 -24.41 7.67 5.74
N GLY A 233 -23.21 8.10 5.38
CA GLY A 233 -22.31 8.87 6.24
C GLY A 233 -20.85 8.76 5.80
N ASN A 234 -20.06 9.82 6.02
CA ASN A 234 -18.64 9.92 5.63
C ASN A 234 -17.69 9.02 6.47
N SER A 235 -18.26 8.02 7.15
CA SER A 235 -17.56 7.10 8.03
C SER A 235 -17.25 5.82 7.25
N SER A 236 -15.99 5.69 6.80
CA SER A 236 -15.39 4.46 6.27
C SER A 236 -15.35 3.29 7.27
N ARG A 237 -15.99 3.41 8.45
CA ARG A 237 -15.96 2.45 9.56
C ARG A 237 -17.08 1.41 9.52
N ASN A 238 -17.59 1.07 8.33
CA ASN A 238 -18.39 -0.14 8.20
C ASN A 238 -17.45 -1.35 8.27
N LEU A 239 -17.33 -1.92 9.47
CA LEU A 239 -16.60 -3.16 9.76
C LEU A 239 -17.06 -4.35 8.89
N THR A 240 -18.26 -4.25 8.31
CA THR A 240 -18.91 -5.27 7.47
C THR A 240 -19.16 -4.80 6.04
N GLY A 241 -18.57 -3.68 5.60
CA GLY A 241 -18.69 -3.24 4.23
C GLY A 241 -18.07 -4.26 3.27
N GLU A 242 -18.76 -4.59 2.18
CA GLU A 242 -18.28 -5.47 1.13
C GLU A 242 -18.28 -4.72 -0.20
N VAL A 243 -17.21 -4.89 -0.98
CA VAL A 243 -17.13 -4.42 -2.37
C VAL A 243 -17.39 -5.62 -3.26
N THR A 244 -18.41 -5.53 -4.12
CA THR A 244 -18.71 -6.59 -5.09
C THR A 244 -18.13 -6.21 -6.45
N VAL A 245 -17.25 -7.06 -6.98
CA VAL A 245 -16.66 -6.90 -8.31
C VAL A 245 -17.39 -7.85 -9.25
N TYR A 246 -18.07 -7.31 -10.27
CA TYR A 246 -18.75 -8.11 -11.28
C TYR A 246 -17.88 -8.20 -12.53
N PHE A 247 -17.73 -9.40 -13.05
CA PHE A 247 -16.96 -9.67 -14.26
C PHE A 247 -17.87 -9.75 -15.50
N LYS A 248 -17.25 -9.66 -16.68
CA LYS A 248 -17.94 -9.71 -17.97
C LYS A 248 -18.59 -11.08 -18.24
N ASP A 249 -18.08 -12.15 -17.65
CA ASP A 249 -18.62 -13.51 -17.74
C ASP A 249 -19.85 -13.76 -16.86
N GLY A 250 -20.24 -12.76 -16.04
CA GLY A 250 -21.37 -12.85 -15.12
C GLY A 250 -21.02 -13.35 -13.73
N SER A 251 -19.76 -13.75 -13.48
CA SER A 251 -19.29 -14.08 -12.13
C SER A 251 -19.11 -12.82 -11.28
N ASP A 252 -19.14 -12.99 -9.96
CA ASP A 252 -18.87 -11.93 -8.99
C ASP A 252 -17.98 -12.41 -7.84
N ILE A 253 -17.21 -11.49 -7.28
CA ILE A 253 -16.48 -11.70 -6.04
C ILE A 253 -16.82 -10.61 -5.03
N LYS A 254 -16.79 -10.97 -3.75
CA LYS A 254 -17.04 -10.07 -2.63
C LYS A 254 -15.79 -9.90 -1.80
N ILE A 255 -15.24 -8.70 -1.83
CA ILE A 255 -14.04 -8.35 -1.08
C ILE A 255 -14.46 -7.54 0.15
N PRO A 256 -14.26 -8.07 1.37
CA PRO A 256 -14.62 -7.34 2.58
C PRO A 256 -13.61 -6.22 2.87
N ASN A 257 -14.13 -5.10 3.38
CA ASN A 257 -13.37 -3.92 3.85
C ASN A 257 -12.40 -4.24 5.01
N LEU A 258 -12.45 -5.46 5.55
CA LEU A 258 -11.54 -5.93 6.59
C LEU A 258 -10.11 -6.15 6.08
N LEU A 259 -9.94 -6.54 4.81
CA LEU A 259 -8.62 -6.80 4.21
C LEU A 259 -7.90 -5.51 3.83
N ILE A 260 -8.63 -4.60 3.19
CA ILE A 260 -8.14 -3.36 2.63
C ILE A 260 -9.27 -2.34 2.74
N SER A 261 -8.92 -1.07 2.99
CA SER A 261 -9.93 -0.03 3.04
C SER A 261 -10.62 0.10 1.68
N VAL A 262 -11.93 0.36 1.66
CA VAL A 262 -12.68 0.55 0.41
C VAL A 262 -12.06 1.64 -0.46
N VAL A 263 -11.60 2.74 0.14
CA VAL A 263 -10.97 3.85 -0.60
C VAL A 263 -9.70 3.38 -1.29
N ASP A 264 -8.83 2.66 -0.56
CA ASP A 264 -7.59 2.14 -1.13
C ASP A 264 -7.87 1.09 -2.21
N LEU A 265 -8.85 0.21 -1.99
CA LEU A 265 -9.26 -0.83 -2.94
C LEU A 265 -9.77 -0.22 -4.25
N LEU A 266 -10.69 0.75 -4.18
CA LEU A 266 -11.19 1.45 -5.36
C LEU A 266 -10.07 2.19 -6.08
N ALA A 267 -9.11 2.76 -5.35
CA ALA A 267 -7.93 3.39 -5.94
C ALA A 267 -7.03 2.40 -6.70
N LYS A 268 -7.04 1.10 -6.37
CA LYS A 268 -6.31 0.06 -7.14
C LYS A 268 -6.93 -0.25 -8.50
N PHE A 269 -8.22 0.00 -8.66
CA PHE A 269 -8.96 -0.22 -9.90
C PHE A 269 -9.08 1.04 -10.76
N LYS A 270 -8.74 2.21 -10.22
CA LYS A 270 -8.73 3.47 -10.96
C LYS A 270 -7.41 3.60 -11.71
N ASP A 271 -7.47 3.49 -13.03
CA ASP A 271 -6.34 3.87 -13.88
C ASP A 271 -6.16 5.39 -13.93
N HIS A 272 -4.92 5.86 -14.00
CA HIS A 272 -4.61 7.27 -14.26
C HIS A 272 -4.86 7.68 -15.71
N THR A 273 -5.11 6.70 -16.60
CA THR A 273 -5.50 6.94 -17.98
C THR A 273 -7.00 6.69 -18.10
N ASP A 274 -7.73 7.69 -18.60
CA ASP A 274 -9.20 7.70 -18.71
C ASP A 274 -9.82 6.58 -19.58
N ASN A 275 -9.05 5.57 -20.00
CA ASN A 275 -9.46 4.51 -20.91
C ASN A 275 -10.18 3.33 -20.23
N TYR A 276 -10.04 3.18 -18.92
CA TYR A 276 -10.76 2.15 -18.14
C TYR A 276 -11.32 2.76 -16.84
N THR A 277 -12.36 3.57 -16.97
CA THR A 277 -13.22 3.87 -15.81
C THR A 277 -14.20 2.71 -15.64
N VAL A 278 -13.83 1.72 -14.82
CA VAL A 278 -14.80 0.74 -14.33
C VAL A 278 -15.91 1.55 -13.64
N PRO A 279 -17.18 1.43 -14.05
CA PRO A 279 -18.25 2.18 -13.41
C PRO A 279 -18.35 1.74 -11.95
N VAL A 280 -18.08 2.68 -11.05
CA VAL A 280 -18.27 2.52 -9.61
C VAL A 280 -19.61 3.11 -9.25
N ASN A 281 -20.60 2.24 -9.01
CA ASN A 281 -21.92 2.69 -8.58
C ASN A 281 -21.98 2.68 -7.06
N PHE A 282 -22.23 3.86 -6.48
CA PHE A 282 -22.51 4.01 -5.06
C PHE A 282 -23.99 3.76 -4.83
N ILE A 283 -24.31 2.60 -4.25
CA ILE A 283 -25.70 2.29 -3.91
C ILE A 283 -25.90 2.61 -2.42
N THR A 284 -26.62 3.70 -2.15
CA THR A 284 -27.11 4.03 -0.81
C THR A 284 -28.25 3.07 -0.46
N GLN A 285 -27.99 2.10 0.42
CA GLN A 285 -29.08 1.33 1.01
C GLN A 285 -29.81 2.20 2.04
N ASN A 286 -31.10 2.43 1.81
CA ASN A 286 -32.02 2.83 2.87
C ASN A 286 -32.22 1.61 3.77
N ILE A 287 -31.40 1.46 4.81
CA ILE A 287 -31.61 0.46 5.85
C ILE A 287 -32.72 0.98 6.77
N PHE A 288 -33.95 1.09 6.25
CA PHE A 288 -35.23 1.17 6.97
C PHE A 288 -36.35 0.98 5.93
N GLN A 289 -36.61 -0.29 5.59
CA GLN A 289 -37.94 -0.78 5.20
C GLN A 289 -38.15 -2.13 5.87
#